data_AF-A0A0E0GVJ7-F1
#
_entry.id   AF-A0A0E0GVJ7-F1
#
_cell.length_a   1.000
_cell.length_b   1.000
_cell.length_c   1.000
_cell.angle_alpha   90.00
_cell.angle_beta   90.00
_cell.angle_gamma   90.00
#
_symmetry.space_group_name_H-M   'P 1'
#
loop_
_entity.id
_entity.type
_entity.pdbx_description
1 polymer ?
#
loop_
_entity_poly.entity_id
_entity_poly.type
_entity_poly.pdbx_seq_one_letter_code
_entity_poly.pdbx_strand_id
1 'polypeptide(L)'
;MAGATSTAAAAATSSRSAAPRCSPRIHSSATNLMDKAINRFLVRNIVEQAAVLRYARGLCHVLPKLYAKVHHCVSWNAIHAHIVSVRSCENRRNCELPQHFRPSLLLDDHLPEVVLRLLHQLLPVPEFQLCAP
;
A
#
# COMPACT_ATOMS: atom_id res chain seq x y z
N MET A 1 -13.76 -61.00 -25.16
CA MET A 1 -12.59 -60.22 -25.62
C MET A 1 -12.90 -58.75 -25.44
N ALA A 2 -12.07 -58.06 -24.67
CA ALA A 2 -12.20 -56.64 -24.34
C ALA A 2 -11.83 -55.77 -25.55
N GLY A 3 -12.61 -54.72 -25.80
CA GLY A 3 -12.29 -53.67 -26.77
C GLY A 3 -12.70 -52.34 -26.17
N ALA A 4 -11.76 -51.65 -25.53
CA ALA A 4 -11.98 -50.36 -24.90
C ALA A 4 -12.19 -49.28 -25.97
N THR A 5 -13.37 -48.67 -26.00
CA THR A 5 -13.59 -47.39 -26.70
C THR A 5 -12.91 -46.30 -25.90
N SER A 6 -11.83 -45.73 -26.45
CA SER A 6 -11.15 -44.57 -25.90
C SER A 6 -12.07 -43.33 -25.97
N THR A 7 -12.83 -43.08 -24.92
CA THR A 7 -13.40 -41.75 -24.69
C THR A 7 -12.25 -40.82 -24.32
N ALA A 8 -11.86 -39.97 -25.26
CA ALA A 8 -10.99 -38.84 -25.00
C ALA A 8 -11.61 -38.02 -23.86
N ALA A 9 -10.93 -37.96 -22.72
CA ALA A 9 -11.26 -37.04 -21.65
C ALA A 9 -11.11 -35.63 -22.22
N ALA A 10 -12.23 -34.98 -22.52
CA ALA A 10 -12.26 -33.56 -22.79
C ALA A 10 -11.68 -32.87 -21.57
N ALA A 11 -10.45 -32.38 -21.69
CA ALA A 11 -9.86 -31.48 -20.73
C ALA A 11 -10.78 -30.28 -20.63
N ALA A 12 -11.57 -30.24 -19.55
CA ALA A 12 -12.39 -29.09 -19.21
C ALA A 12 -11.44 -27.91 -19.07
N THR A 13 -11.36 -27.12 -20.15
CA THR A 13 -10.75 -25.80 -20.14
C THR A 13 -11.74 -24.93 -19.37
N SER A 14 -11.78 -25.12 -18.05
CA SER A 14 -12.50 -24.24 -17.18
C SER A 14 -11.84 -22.89 -17.37
N SER A 15 -12.57 -21.92 -17.90
CA SER A 15 -12.28 -20.51 -17.82
C SER A 15 -12.22 -20.11 -16.34
N ARG A 16 -11.16 -20.54 -15.64
CA ARG A 16 -10.78 -19.98 -14.35
C ARG A 16 -10.31 -18.59 -14.67
N SER A 17 -11.24 -17.63 -14.64
CA SER A 17 -10.95 -16.23 -14.42
C SER A 17 -9.80 -16.17 -13.42
N ALA A 18 -8.66 -15.62 -13.84
CA ALA A 18 -7.39 -15.70 -13.14
C ALA A 18 -7.52 -15.06 -11.75
N ALA A 19 -7.94 -15.87 -10.78
CA ALA A 19 -8.22 -15.41 -9.43
C ALA A 19 -6.91 -14.96 -8.79
N PRO A 20 -6.82 -13.74 -8.24
CA PRO A 20 -5.64 -13.29 -7.54
C PRO A 20 -5.37 -14.22 -6.37
N ARG A 21 -4.16 -14.79 -6.33
CA ARG A 21 -3.73 -15.67 -5.24
C ARG A 21 -3.49 -14.79 -4.01
N CYS A 22 -4.27 -14.98 -2.95
CA CYS A 22 -4.02 -14.29 -1.69
C CYS A 22 -2.62 -14.67 -1.18
N SER A 23 -1.86 -13.71 -0.67
CA SER A 23 -0.47 -13.86 -0.23
C SER A 23 -0.25 -15.12 0.64
N PRO A 24 0.87 -15.85 0.48
CA PRO A 24 0.95 -17.22 0.98
C PRO A 24 1.54 -17.30 2.39
N ARG A 25 0.77 -17.81 3.35
CA ARG A 25 1.26 -18.83 4.30
C ARG A 25 0.09 -19.50 5.02
N ILE A 26 -0.05 -20.80 4.78
CA ILE A 26 -0.86 -21.81 5.48
C ILE A 26 -2.40 -21.64 5.37
N HIS A 27 -2.96 -22.43 4.44
CA HIS A 27 -4.36 -22.91 4.28
C HIS A 27 -5.10 -22.46 3.02
N SER A 28 -5.49 -23.52 2.29
CA SER A 28 -6.48 -23.71 1.22
C SER A 28 -6.57 -22.66 0.10
N SER A 29 -6.53 -23.18 -1.13
CA SER A 29 -6.68 -22.49 -2.40
C SER A 29 -8.08 -21.89 -2.61
N ALA A 30 -8.48 -20.93 -1.77
CA ALA A 30 -9.65 -20.11 -2.03
C ALA A 30 -9.32 -19.15 -3.19
N THR A 31 -9.63 -19.58 -4.41
CA THR A 31 -9.69 -18.70 -5.58
C THR A 31 -10.81 -17.71 -5.36
N ASN A 32 -10.50 -16.54 -4.81
CA ASN A 32 -11.47 -15.46 -4.72
C ASN A 32 -11.72 -14.93 -6.12
N LEU A 33 -12.99 -14.86 -6.49
CA LEU A 33 -13.43 -14.11 -7.66
C LEU A 33 -12.92 -12.66 -7.52
N MET A 34 -12.46 -12.05 -8.61
CA MET A 34 -11.86 -10.71 -8.57
C MET A 34 -12.77 -9.65 -7.91
N ASP A 35 -14.08 -9.85 -7.98
CA ASP A 35 -15.09 -8.96 -7.40
C ASP A 35 -15.18 -9.04 -5.86
N LYS A 36 -14.73 -10.15 -5.28
CA LYS A 36 -14.77 -10.39 -3.82
C LYS A 36 -13.44 -10.11 -3.14
N ALA A 37 -12.35 -10.00 -3.91
CA ALA A 37 -11.03 -9.70 -3.36
C ALA A 37 -10.98 -8.25 -2.85
N ILE A 38 -10.47 -8.08 -1.63
CA ILE A 38 -10.23 -6.73 -1.08
C ILE A 38 -8.95 -6.20 -1.73
N ASN A 39 -9.10 -5.19 -2.59
CA ASN A 39 -8.00 -4.62 -3.35
C ASN A 39 -7.47 -3.36 -2.65
N ARG A 40 -6.18 -3.35 -2.29
CA ARG A 40 -5.52 -2.17 -1.72
C ARG A 40 -4.24 -1.83 -2.48
N PHE A 41 -4.04 -0.55 -2.74
CA PHE A 41 -2.79 -0.04 -3.28
C PHE A 41 -1.89 0.40 -2.13
N LEU A 42 -0.70 -0.18 -2.09
CA LEU A 42 0.36 0.23 -1.19
C LEU A 42 1.35 1.07 -1.97
N VAL A 43 1.51 2.32 -1.54
CA VAL A 43 2.58 3.20 -1.97
C VAL A 43 3.49 3.39 -0.78
N ARG A 44 4.68 2.80 -0.83
CA ARG A 44 5.66 2.86 0.28
C ARG A 44 7.04 3.21 -0.27
N ASN A 45 7.86 3.87 0.53
CA ASN A 45 9.26 4.02 0.17
C ASN A 45 9.95 2.66 0.26
N ILE A 46 10.93 2.42 -0.62
CA ILE A 46 11.71 1.17 -0.62
C ILE A 46 12.62 1.10 0.62
N VAL A 47 13.06 2.26 1.10
CA VAL A 47 13.94 2.40 2.26
C VAL A 47 13.12 2.71 3.51
N GLU A 48 13.50 2.11 4.64
CA GLU A 48 12.94 2.38 5.95
C GLU A 48 13.19 3.83 6.39
N GLN A 49 12.24 4.45 7.09
CA GLN A 49 12.31 5.87 7.47
C GLN A 49 13.60 6.26 8.21
N ALA A 50 14.12 5.38 9.08
CA ALA A 50 15.36 5.62 9.80
C ALA A 50 16.60 5.73 8.88
N ALA A 51 16.58 5.05 7.74
CA ALA A 51 17.68 5.04 6.79
C ALA A 51 17.54 6.14 5.72
N VAL A 52 16.37 6.78 5.56
CA VAL A 52 16.12 7.80 4.53
C VAL A 52 17.17 8.92 4.57
N LEU A 53 17.47 9.44 5.76
CA LEU A 53 18.48 10.51 5.92
C LEU A 53 19.89 10.05 5.54
N ARG A 54 20.24 8.78 5.78
CA ARG A 54 21.55 8.24 5.41
C ARG A 54 21.69 8.13 3.89
N TYR A 55 20.65 7.67 3.21
CA TYR A 55 20.63 7.61 1.75
C TYR A 55 20.56 8.99 1.11
N ALA A 56 19.77 9.93 1.66
CA ALA A 56 19.68 11.29 1.13
C ALA A 56 20.99 12.08 1.26
N ARG A 57 21.80 11.78 2.29
CA ARG A 57 23.15 12.34 2.44
C ARG A 57 24.17 11.73 1.49
N GLY A 58 24.02 10.45 1.13
CA GLY A 58 24.98 9.73 0.30
C GLY A 58 24.62 9.71 -1.20
N LEU A 59 23.35 9.87 -1.54
CA LEU A 59 22.82 9.84 -2.90
C LEU A 59 21.95 11.08 -3.10
N CYS A 60 22.34 11.94 -4.04
CA CYS A 60 21.64 13.17 -4.36
C CYS A 60 20.44 12.96 -5.31
N HIS A 61 19.77 11.82 -5.17
CA HIS A 61 18.67 11.44 -6.04
C HIS A 61 17.41 11.17 -5.22
N VAL A 62 16.26 11.47 -5.83
CA VAL A 62 14.96 11.18 -5.24
C VAL A 62 14.79 9.67 -5.14
N LEU A 63 14.51 9.19 -3.93
CA LEU A 63 14.32 7.77 -3.70
C LEU A 63 13.02 7.29 -4.39
N PRO A 64 13.07 6.23 -5.24
CA PRO A 64 11.88 5.69 -5.87
C PRO A 64 10.92 5.05 -4.86
N LYS A 65 9.64 5.04 -5.22
CA LYS A 65 8.56 4.45 -4.42
C LYS A 65 8.19 3.06 -4.94
N LEU A 66 7.88 2.16 -4.02
CA LEU A 66 7.27 0.87 -4.29
C LEU A 66 5.77 1.04 -4.47
N TYR A 67 5.26 0.59 -5.62
CA TYR A 67 3.84 0.50 -5.92
C TYR A 67 3.45 -0.98 -5.95
N ALA A 68 2.62 -1.40 -5.00
CA ALA A 68 2.16 -2.78 -4.93
C ALA A 68 0.63 -2.84 -4.78
N LYS A 69 -0.02 -3.64 -5.63
CA LYS A 69 -1.45 -3.98 -5.48
C LYS A 69 -1.55 -5.25 -4.66
N VAL A 70 -2.11 -5.16 -3.47
CA VAL A 70 -2.28 -6.30 -2.57
C VAL A 70 -3.74 -6.74 -2.60
N HIS A 71 -3.94 -8.05 -2.76
CA HIS A 71 -5.24 -8.69 -2.78
C HIS A 71 -5.42 -9.52 -1.51
N HIS A 72 -6.44 -9.20 -0.72
CA HIS A 72 -6.78 -9.97 0.48
C HIS A 72 -8.04 -10.80 0.29
N CYS A 73 -7.98 -12.05 0.77
CA CYS A 73 -9.14 -12.91 1.00
C CYS A 73 -9.97 -12.33 2.17
N VAL A 74 -11.31 -12.35 2.09
CA VAL A 74 -12.20 -11.88 3.17
C VAL A 74 -12.10 -12.74 4.44
N SER A 75 -11.53 -13.94 4.34
CA SER A 75 -11.32 -14.90 5.43
C SER A 75 -10.48 -14.33 6.60
N TRP A 76 -10.21 -15.17 7.60
CA TRP A 76 -9.41 -14.84 8.80
C TRP A 76 -8.21 -13.91 8.54
N ASN A 77 -7.50 -14.06 7.42
CA ASN A 77 -6.35 -13.21 7.10
C ASN A 77 -6.67 -11.69 7.03
N ALA A 78 -7.82 -11.27 6.48
CA ALA A 78 -8.19 -9.84 6.43
C ALA A 78 -8.75 -9.32 7.77
N ILE A 79 -9.45 -10.18 8.51
CA ILE A 79 -10.09 -9.84 9.79
C ILE A 79 -9.04 -9.80 10.92
N HIS A 80 -8.13 -10.78 10.94
CA HIS A 80 -7.04 -10.89 11.92
C HIS A 80 -5.97 -9.82 11.73
N ALA A 81 -5.66 -9.44 10.49
CA ALA A 81 -4.77 -8.33 10.20
C ALA A 81 -5.46 -6.95 10.37
N HIS A 82 -6.71 -6.91 10.84
CA HIS A 82 -7.51 -5.70 11.04
C HIS A 82 -7.58 -4.77 9.81
N ILE A 83 -7.54 -5.37 8.62
CA ILE A 83 -7.63 -4.63 7.35
C ILE A 83 -9.08 -4.22 7.09
N VAL A 84 -10.02 -5.05 7.53
CA VAL A 84 -11.47 -4.82 7.49
C VAL A 84 -12.03 -5.18 8.85
N SER A 85 -12.97 -4.37 9.34
CA SER A 85 -13.65 -4.56 10.62
C SER A 85 -15.15 -4.74 10.41
N VAL A 86 -15.80 -5.50 11.29
CA VAL A 86 -17.26 -5.66 11.27
C VAL A 86 -17.92 -4.34 11.65
N ARG A 87 -18.83 -3.86 10.79
CA ARG A 87 -19.64 -2.64 11.02
C ARG A 87 -21.08 -3.00 11.38
N SER A 88 -21.79 -2.05 12.03
CA SER A 88 -23.24 -2.13 12.29
C SER A 88 -24.04 -2.32 11.00
N CYS A 89 -25.28 -2.82 11.11
CA CYS A 89 -26.13 -3.15 9.96
C CYS A 89 -26.32 -1.96 9.02
N GLU A 90 -26.56 -0.78 9.57
CA GLU A 90 -26.78 0.47 8.85
C GLU A 90 -25.50 0.92 8.15
N ASN A 91 -24.35 0.83 8.83
CA ASN A 91 -23.06 1.33 8.34
C ASN A 91 -22.35 0.35 7.37
N ARG A 92 -22.93 -0.84 7.10
CA ARG A 92 -22.42 -1.75 6.06
C ARG A 92 -22.64 -1.21 4.65
N ARG A 93 -23.73 -0.46 4.44
CA ARG A 93 -24.07 0.15 3.15
C ARG A 93 -23.20 1.36 2.82
N ASN A 94 -22.55 1.95 3.83
CA ASN A 94 -21.63 3.03 3.59
C ASN A 94 -20.40 2.51 2.82
N CYS A 95 -20.24 2.98 1.59
CA CYS A 95 -19.15 2.67 0.68
C CYS A 95 -18.12 3.80 0.57
N GLU A 96 -18.22 4.83 1.41
CA GLU A 96 -17.25 5.91 1.45
C GLU A 96 -15.86 5.39 1.86
N LEU A 97 -14.82 5.91 1.20
CA LEU A 97 -13.44 5.59 1.54
C LEU A 97 -13.08 6.25 2.88
N PRO A 98 -12.30 5.57 3.75
CA PRO A 98 -11.80 6.20 4.97
C PRO A 98 -11.03 7.47 4.65
N GLN A 99 -11.44 8.60 5.23
CA GLN A 99 -10.74 9.87 5.05
C GLN A 99 -9.48 9.93 5.91
N HIS A 100 -8.37 10.30 5.30
CA HIS A 100 -7.12 10.58 6.01
C HIS A 100 -7.13 12.03 6.49
N PHE A 101 -7.56 12.25 7.72
CA PHE A 101 -7.46 13.57 8.35
C PHE A 101 -5.98 13.95 8.50
N ARG A 102 -5.56 15.00 7.78
CA ARG A 102 -4.32 15.70 8.07
C ARG A 102 -4.63 16.63 9.25
N PRO A 103 -3.93 16.56 10.39
CA PRO A 103 -4.06 17.58 11.42
C PRO A 103 -3.68 18.92 10.78
N SER A 104 -4.66 19.80 10.59
CA SER A 104 -4.42 21.18 10.21
C SER A 104 -3.77 21.87 11.40
N LEU A 105 -2.45 22.12 11.31
CA LEU A 105 -1.78 22.97 12.28
C LEU A 105 -2.30 24.39 12.06
N LEU A 106 -3.16 24.84 12.97
CA LEU A 106 -3.48 26.25 13.15
C LEU A 106 -2.21 26.88 13.73
N LEU A 107 -1.32 27.38 12.87
CA LEU A 107 -0.30 28.33 13.28
C LEU A 107 -0.95 29.71 13.23
N ASP A 108 -1.20 30.30 14.38
CA ASP A 108 -1.61 31.70 14.49
C ASP A 108 -0.58 32.61 13.79
N ASP A 109 -1.06 33.36 12.79
CA ASP A 109 -0.35 34.16 11.79
C ASP A 109 0.44 35.40 12.30
N HIS A 110 0.88 35.46 13.56
CA HIS A 110 1.49 36.69 14.10
C HIS A 110 2.93 36.61 14.63
N LEU A 111 3.62 35.48 14.46
CA LEU A 111 5.03 35.37 14.87
C LEU A 111 6.08 35.13 13.75
N PRO A 112 5.96 35.57 12.48
CA PRO A 112 6.98 35.26 11.49
C PRO A 112 8.11 36.30 11.39
N GLU A 113 7.85 37.62 11.32
CA GLU A 113 8.90 38.54 10.82
C GLU A 113 10.15 38.64 11.70
N VAL A 114 10.00 38.74 13.02
CA VAL A 114 11.14 38.86 13.93
C VAL A 114 11.88 37.53 14.07
N VAL A 115 11.14 36.41 14.08
CA VAL A 115 11.71 35.06 14.25
C VAL A 115 12.40 34.59 12.96
N LEU A 116 11.86 34.91 11.77
CA LEU A 116 12.51 34.61 10.49
C LEU A 116 13.84 35.37 10.35
N ARG A 117 13.87 36.65 10.75
CA ARG A 117 15.10 37.47 10.70
C ARG A 117 16.17 36.97 11.67
N LEU A 118 15.78 36.52 12.86
CA LEU A 118 16.69 35.91 13.84
C LEU A 118 17.19 34.53 13.40
N LEU A 119 16.33 33.70 12.78
CA LEU A 119 16.72 32.39 12.25
C LEU A 119 17.68 32.51 11.06
N HIS A 120 17.51 33.52 10.20
CA HIS A 120 18.46 33.78 9.10
C HIS A 120 19.84 34.29 9.57
N GLN A 121 19.94 34.90 10.75
CA GLN A 121 21.23 35.33 11.31
C GLN A 121 21.97 34.25 12.09
N LEU A 122 21.25 33.26 12.64
CA LEU A 122 21.84 32.24 13.52
C LEU A 122 22.15 30.90 12.83
N LEU A 123 21.72 30.72 11.57
CA LEU A 123 22.08 29.58 10.75
C LEU A 123 22.87 30.07 9.53
N PRO A 124 24.22 30.22 9.62
CA PRO A 124 25.03 30.16 8.43
C PRO A 124 24.81 28.77 7.85
N VAL A 125 23.98 28.70 6.80
CA VAL A 125 23.74 27.49 6.02
C VAL A 125 25.13 27.10 5.50
N PRO A 126 25.75 25.99 5.96
CA PRO A 126 26.92 25.50 5.27
C PRO A 126 26.45 25.23 3.85
N GLU A 127 27.19 25.72 2.87
CA GLU A 127 27.07 25.30 1.49
C GLU A 127 27.20 23.78 1.46
N PHE A 128 26.08 23.07 1.65
CA PHE A 128 25.90 21.73 1.16
C PHE A 128 25.84 21.91 -0.34
N GLN A 129 27.04 21.96 -0.90
CA GLN A 129 27.30 21.95 -2.33
C GLN A 129 26.25 21.08 -2.98
N LEU A 130 25.44 21.78 -3.75
CA LEU A 130 24.65 21.30 -4.84
C LEU A 130 25.25 20.01 -5.40
N CYS A 131 24.54 18.91 -5.23
CA CYS A 131 24.52 17.94 -6.30
C CYS A 131 23.75 18.56 -7.46
N ALA A 132 24.47 19.38 -8.23
CA ALA A 132 24.18 19.64 -9.62
C ALA A 132 24.83 18.52 -10.46
N PRO A 133 24.26 18.18 -11.63
CA PRO A 133 24.72 17.09 -12.49
C PRO A 133 26.16 17.25 -12.99
#